data_AF-A0A1F2R5L2-F1
#
_entry.id   AF-A0A1F2R5L2-F1
#
_cell.length_a   1.000
_cell.length_b   1.000
_cell.length_c   1.000
_cell.angle_alpha   90.00
_cell.angle_beta   90.00
_cell.angle_gamma   90.00
#
_symmetry.space_group_name_H-M   'P 1'
#
loop_
_entity.id
_entity.type
_entity.pdbx_description
1 polymer ?
#
loop_
_entity_poly.entity_id
_entity_poly.type
_entity_poly.pdbx_seq_one_letter_code
_entity_poly.pdbx_strand_id
1 'polypeptide(L)'
;MLHRSVEGKLPALPQKATSDQIAAHQQGLAEAIRTARSKAKRGDVFSKAKDYFRRAIAAEFKGKAGLTARQTIQEGNPANEASGGPIILSVNAGYPPEASLSAMPPTLLLRLPPLPDELNYRFVGRHLILHDTDADIIVDFILNVAP
;
A
#
# COMPACT_ATOMS: atom_id res chain seq x y z
N MET A 1 5.22 -16.06 -7.33
CA MET A 1 4.31 -15.07 -6.69
C MET A 1 3.10 -14.87 -7.59
N LEU A 2 1.91 -14.66 -7.01
CA LEU A 2 0.66 -14.52 -7.79
C LEU A 2 0.75 -13.38 -8.82
N HIS A 3 1.26 -12.22 -8.41
CA HIS A 3 1.47 -11.04 -9.25
C HIS A 3 2.16 -11.38 -10.58
N ARG A 4 3.43 -11.79 -10.52
CA ARG A 4 4.24 -12.16 -11.71
C ARG A 4 3.59 -13.24 -12.58
N SER A 5 2.84 -14.16 -11.97
CA SER A 5 2.14 -15.21 -12.72
C SER A 5 0.94 -14.69 -13.52
N VAL A 6 0.30 -13.62 -13.06
CA VAL A 6 -0.81 -12.97 -13.76
C VAL A 6 -0.27 -12.00 -14.80
N GLU A 7 0.71 -11.18 -14.42
CA GLU A 7 1.38 -10.23 -15.30
C GLU A 7 2.00 -10.91 -16.53
N GLY A 8 2.68 -12.05 -16.36
CA GLY A 8 3.28 -12.80 -17.47
C GLY A 8 2.28 -13.34 -18.50
N LYS A 9 0.96 -13.21 -18.27
CA LYS A 9 -0.10 -13.54 -19.23
C LYS A 9 -0.65 -12.32 -19.97
N LEU A 10 -0.27 -11.12 -19.57
CA LEU A 10 -0.66 -9.88 -20.22
C LEU A 10 0.30 -9.54 -21.36
N PRO A 11 -0.15 -8.74 -22.35
CA PRO A 11 0.74 -8.19 -23.35
C PRO A 11 1.85 -7.37 -22.68
N ALA A 12 3.10 -7.70 -22.96
CA ALA A 12 4.24 -6.97 -22.42
C ALA A 12 4.23 -5.50 -22.88
N LEU A 13 4.58 -4.59 -21.98
CA LEU A 13 4.79 -3.19 -22.32
C LEU A 13 6.01 -3.05 -23.26
N PRO A 14 5.90 -2.24 -24.33
CA PRO A 14 7.06 -1.93 -25.17
C PRO A 14 8.08 -1.11 -24.37
N GLN A 15 9.35 -1.19 -24.76
CA GLN A 15 10.45 -0.48 -24.06
C GLN A 15 10.25 1.05 -23.98
N LYS A 16 9.50 1.62 -24.93
CA LYS A 16 9.10 3.04 -24.95
C LYS A 16 7.58 3.14 -24.93
N ALA A 17 6.98 2.67 -23.85
CA ALA A 17 5.54 2.76 -23.66
C ALA A 17 5.09 4.22 -23.49
N THR A 18 3.94 4.56 -24.08
CA THR A 18 3.26 5.84 -23.81
C THR A 18 2.54 5.78 -22.47
N SER A 19 2.19 6.94 -21.90
CA SER A 19 1.41 7.00 -20.66
C SER A 19 0.09 6.22 -20.75
N ASP A 20 -0.59 6.28 -21.91
CA ASP A 20 -1.83 5.54 -22.15
C ASP A 20 -1.62 4.03 -22.15
N GLN A 21 -0.50 3.56 -22.72
CA GLN A 21 -0.15 2.14 -22.71
C GLN A 21 0.16 1.64 -21.29
N ILE A 22 0.88 2.44 -20.50
CA ILE A 22 1.16 2.14 -19.09
C ILE A 22 -0.14 2.06 -18.29
N ALA A 23 -1.03 3.05 -18.45
CA ALA A 23 -2.31 3.08 -17.75
C ALA A 23 -3.19 1.88 -18.14
N ALA A 24 -3.26 1.53 -19.42
CA ALA A 24 -4.02 0.37 -19.90
C ALA A 24 -3.46 -0.95 -19.35
N HIS A 25 -2.13 -1.09 -19.28
CA HIS A 25 -1.49 -2.27 -18.70
C HIS A 25 -1.76 -2.39 -17.21
N GLN A 26 -1.59 -1.30 -16.45
CA GLN A 26 -1.90 -1.23 -15.02
C GLN A 26 -3.35 -1.63 -14.74
N GLN A 27 -4.31 -1.10 -15.52
CA GLN A 27 -5.72 -1.46 -15.38
C GLN A 27 -5.97 -2.95 -15.67
N GLY A 28 -5.41 -3.49 -16.76
CA GLY A 28 -5.55 -4.90 -17.11
C GLY A 28 -4.95 -5.82 -16.03
N LEU A 29 -3.81 -5.44 -15.46
CA LEU A 29 -3.17 -6.15 -14.35
C LEU A 29 -4.03 -6.11 -13.09
N ALA A 30 -4.58 -4.95 -12.74
CA ALA A 30 -5.49 -4.81 -11.61
C ALA A 30 -6.72 -5.73 -11.74
N GLU A 31 -7.34 -5.77 -12.91
CA GLU A 31 -8.51 -6.63 -13.19
C GLU A 31 -8.16 -8.12 -13.10
N ALA A 32 -7.03 -8.52 -13.66
CA ALA A 32 -6.58 -9.90 -13.63
C ALA A 32 -6.21 -10.35 -12.21
N ILE A 33 -5.53 -9.49 -11.43
CA ILE A 33 -5.22 -9.76 -10.01
C ILE A 33 -6.51 -9.80 -9.18
N ARG A 34 -7.45 -8.87 -9.38
CA ARG A 34 -8.79 -8.90 -8.73
C ARG A 34 -9.51 -10.22 -8.97
N THR A 35 -9.46 -10.72 -10.19
CA THR A 35 -10.09 -11.98 -10.59
C THR A 35 -9.45 -13.16 -9.87
N ALA A 36 -8.12 -13.24 -9.89
CA ALA A 36 -7.36 -14.28 -9.20
C ALA A 36 -7.50 -14.20 -7.67
N ARG A 37 -7.75 -13.00 -7.13
CA ARG A 37 -7.95 -12.71 -5.71
C ARG A 37 -9.42 -12.46 -5.34
N SER A 38 -10.38 -13.01 -6.09
CA SER A 38 -11.81 -12.77 -5.87
C SER A 38 -12.31 -13.13 -4.46
N LYS A 39 -11.60 -14.03 -3.77
CA LYS A 39 -11.91 -14.45 -2.39
C LYS A 39 -11.04 -13.76 -1.33
N ALA A 40 -10.15 -12.85 -1.72
CA ALA A 40 -9.22 -12.21 -0.80
C ALA A 40 -9.95 -11.33 0.21
N LYS A 41 -9.50 -11.38 1.45
CA LYS A 41 -10.08 -10.66 2.59
C LYS A 41 -9.00 -9.92 3.35
N ARG A 42 -9.42 -8.88 4.07
CA ARG A 42 -8.53 -8.15 4.98
C ARG A 42 -7.94 -9.11 6.01
N GLY A 43 -6.63 -9.09 6.13
CA GLY A 43 -5.84 -9.93 7.03
C GLY A 43 -5.28 -11.18 6.37
N ASP A 44 -5.59 -11.49 5.12
CA ASP A 44 -5.01 -12.67 4.44
C ASP A 44 -3.47 -12.63 4.40
N VAL A 45 -2.88 -11.43 4.41
CA VAL A 45 -1.42 -11.24 4.47
C VAL A 45 -1.00 -10.87 5.89
N PHE A 46 -1.61 -9.84 6.48
CA PHE A 46 -1.14 -9.26 7.74
C PHE A 46 -1.52 -10.05 8.99
N SER A 47 -2.55 -10.90 8.98
CA SER A 47 -3.12 -11.48 10.22
C SER A 47 -2.08 -12.22 11.07
N LYS A 48 -1.22 -13.03 10.44
CA LYS A 48 -0.21 -13.85 11.13
C LYS A 48 0.87 -13.01 11.82
N ALA A 49 1.11 -11.79 11.35
CA ALA A 49 2.16 -10.90 11.86
C ALA A 49 1.60 -9.57 12.39
N LYS A 50 0.28 -9.45 12.57
CA LYS A 50 -0.40 -8.18 12.86
C LYS A 50 0.17 -7.47 14.09
N ASP A 51 0.47 -8.25 15.14
CA ASP A 51 1.01 -7.69 16.38
C ASP A 51 2.46 -7.25 16.24
N TYR A 52 3.23 -7.91 15.36
CA TYR A 52 4.58 -7.46 15.02
C TYR A 52 4.52 -6.07 14.37
N PHE A 53 3.69 -5.89 13.34
CA PHE A 53 3.52 -4.60 12.67
C PHE A 53 3.09 -3.52 13.67
N ARG A 54 2.11 -3.80 14.53
CA ARG A 54 1.66 -2.83 15.54
C ARG A 54 2.75 -2.43 16.52
N ARG A 55 3.55 -3.39 17.01
CA ARG A 55 4.67 -3.07 17.91
C ARG A 55 5.76 -2.27 17.22
N ALA A 56 6.13 -2.65 15.99
CA ALA A 56 7.15 -1.93 15.21
C ALA A 56 6.74 -0.48 14.94
N ILE A 57 5.48 -0.28 14.54
CA ILE A 57 4.92 1.05 14.27
C ILE A 57 4.81 1.86 15.57
N ALA A 58 4.25 1.27 16.64
CA ALA A 58 4.16 1.96 17.93
C ALA A 58 5.55 2.35 18.48
N ALA A 59 6.59 1.54 18.24
CA ALA A 59 7.96 1.85 18.63
C ALA A 59 8.53 3.02 17.81
N GLU A 60 8.18 3.13 16.53
CA GLU A 60 8.59 4.25 15.68
C GLU A 60 8.08 5.60 16.20
N PHE A 61 6.85 5.62 16.71
CA PHE A 61 6.21 6.83 17.21
C PHE A 61 6.66 7.28 18.62
N LYS A 62 7.66 6.62 19.21
CA LYS A 62 8.19 6.97 20.53
C LYS A 62 9.35 7.97 20.44
N GLY A 63 9.42 8.86 21.42
CA GLY A 63 10.54 9.81 21.57
C GLY A 63 10.69 10.77 20.39
N LYS A 64 11.91 11.29 20.17
CA LYS A 64 12.20 12.28 19.12
C LYS A 64 11.97 11.72 17.71
N ALA A 65 12.28 10.45 17.47
CA ALA A 65 12.03 9.77 16.18
C ALA A 65 10.53 9.78 15.82
N GLY A 66 9.66 9.64 16.81
CA GLY A 66 8.23 9.69 16.61
C GLY A 66 7.65 11.04 16.20
N LEU A 67 8.38 12.15 16.40
CA LEU A 67 7.96 13.44 15.85
C LEU A 67 8.21 13.50 14.35
N THR A 68 9.41 13.08 13.91
CA THR A 68 9.77 12.99 12.49
C THR A 68 8.87 12.01 11.75
N ALA A 69 8.60 10.83 12.33
CA ALA A 69 7.71 9.84 11.72
C ALA A 69 6.28 10.38 11.50
N ARG A 70 5.75 11.17 12.45
CA ARG A 70 4.44 11.84 12.28
C ARG A 70 4.46 12.84 11.14
N GLN A 71 5.48 13.68 11.06
CA GLN A 71 5.61 14.67 10.00
C GLN A 71 5.67 13.99 8.63
N THR A 72 6.52 12.98 8.47
CA THR A 72 6.62 12.20 7.23
C THR A 72 5.27 11.61 6.81
N ILE A 73 4.52 11.01 7.73
CA ILE A 73 3.23 10.41 7.39
C ILE A 73 2.18 11.47 7.07
N GLN A 74 2.14 12.57 7.82
CA GLN A 74 1.20 13.68 7.60
C GLN A 74 1.41 14.37 6.24
N GLU A 75 2.66 14.59 5.83
CA GLU A 75 2.98 15.19 4.53
C GLU A 75 2.44 14.37 3.35
N GLY A 76 2.31 13.06 3.52
CA GLY A 76 1.83 12.15 2.48
C GLY A 76 0.35 11.73 2.60
N ASN A 77 -0.35 12.16 3.66
CA ASN A 77 -1.72 11.73 3.88
C ASN A 77 -2.71 12.45 2.96
N PRO A 78 -3.79 11.77 2.54
CA PRO A 78 -4.81 12.40 1.71
C PRO A 78 -5.50 13.54 2.45
N ALA A 79 -5.80 14.62 1.72
CA ALA A 79 -6.36 15.87 2.27
C ALA A 79 -7.72 15.68 2.98
N ASN A 80 -8.43 14.60 2.65
CA ASN A 80 -9.69 14.24 3.31
C ASN A 80 -9.49 13.87 4.79
N GLU A 81 -8.34 13.33 5.20
CA GLU A 81 -8.03 13.09 6.61
C GLU A 81 -7.83 14.41 7.37
N ALA A 82 -7.14 15.37 6.75
CA ALA A 82 -6.96 16.70 7.32
C ALA A 82 -8.32 17.43 7.51
N SER A 83 -9.32 17.08 6.71
CA SER A 83 -10.70 17.58 6.81
C SER A 83 -11.61 16.74 7.73
N GLY A 84 -11.09 15.68 8.38
CA GLY A 84 -11.87 14.78 9.24
C GLY A 84 -12.79 13.81 8.52
N GLY A 85 -12.64 13.65 7.20
CA GLY A 85 -13.42 12.70 6.39
C GLY A 85 -13.00 11.24 6.59
N PRO A 86 -13.92 10.27 6.40
CA PRO A 86 -13.59 8.86 6.56
C PRO A 86 -12.70 8.36 5.42
N ILE A 87 -11.59 7.69 5.76
CA ILE A 87 -10.78 6.93 4.81
C ILE A 87 -11.40 5.54 4.65
N ILE A 88 -11.97 5.26 3.48
CA ILE A 88 -12.57 3.96 3.17
C ILE A 88 -11.54 3.10 2.43
N LEU A 89 -11.08 2.03 3.08
CA LEU A 89 -10.15 1.06 2.51
C LEU A 89 -10.86 -0.27 2.26
N SER A 90 -10.58 -0.88 1.11
CA SER A 90 -11.06 -2.23 0.77
C SER A 90 -9.95 -3.02 0.08
N VAL A 91 -9.91 -4.32 0.35
CA VAL A 91 -9.00 -5.24 -0.36
C VAL A 91 -9.41 -5.28 -1.84
N ASN A 92 -8.40 -5.34 -2.71
CA ASN A 92 -8.50 -5.30 -4.16
C ASN A 92 -9.06 -4.00 -4.76
N ALA A 93 -9.39 -3.00 -3.95
CA ALA A 93 -9.75 -1.68 -4.44
C ALA A 93 -8.52 -0.95 -4.99
N GLY A 94 -8.74 0.00 -5.89
CA GLY A 94 -7.68 0.89 -6.37
C GLY A 94 -7.09 1.69 -5.21
N TYR A 95 -5.80 2.00 -5.32
CA TYR A 95 -5.15 2.90 -4.37
C TYR A 95 -5.75 4.31 -4.47
N PRO A 96 -6.07 4.99 -3.35
CA PRO A 96 -6.66 6.32 -3.41
C PRO A 96 -5.70 7.32 -4.07
N PRO A 97 -6.10 7.99 -5.17
CA PRO A 97 -5.25 8.98 -5.85
C PRO A 97 -4.84 10.13 -4.93
N GLU A 98 -5.73 10.51 -4.02
CA GLU A 98 -5.53 11.54 -3.00
C GLU A 98 -4.36 11.22 -2.04
N ALA A 99 -4.02 9.94 -1.90
CA ALA A 99 -2.96 9.46 -1.00
C ALA A 99 -1.63 9.24 -1.73
N SER A 100 -1.51 9.68 -2.99
CA SER A 100 -0.35 9.43 -3.87
C SER A 100 1.00 9.87 -3.32
N LEU A 101 1.03 10.84 -2.39
CA LEU A 101 2.24 11.33 -1.72
C LEU A 101 2.58 10.58 -0.42
N SER A 102 1.82 9.55 -0.04
CA SER A 102 2.02 8.78 1.18
C SER A 102 3.47 8.35 1.37
N ALA A 103 4.09 8.82 2.44
CA ALA A 103 5.48 8.53 2.77
C ALA A 103 5.59 7.55 3.93
N MET A 104 6.59 6.67 3.85
CA MET A 104 6.97 5.75 4.91
C MET A 104 8.23 6.25 5.60
N PRO A 105 8.27 6.36 6.94
CA PRO A 105 9.50 6.65 7.66
C PRO A 105 10.58 5.61 7.32
N PRO A 106 11.75 6.00 6.80
CA PRO A 106 12.80 5.04 6.39
C PRO A 106 13.24 4.11 7.54
N THR A 107 13.31 4.65 8.75
CA THR A 107 13.62 3.93 9.99
C THR A 107 12.59 2.85 10.34
N LEU A 108 11.33 3.05 9.97
CA LEU A 108 10.30 2.03 10.12
C LEU A 108 10.46 0.93 9.07
N LEU A 109 10.72 1.28 7.81
CA LEU A 109 10.91 0.29 6.74
C LEU A 109 12.01 -0.73 7.08
N LEU A 110 13.11 -0.28 7.70
CA LEU A 110 14.20 -1.16 8.16
C LEU A 110 13.76 -2.20 9.22
N ARG A 111 12.62 -1.98 9.88
CA ARG A 111 12.05 -2.90 10.88
C ARG A 111 10.92 -3.74 10.33
N LEU A 112 10.45 -3.50 9.12
CA LEU A 112 9.38 -4.30 8.53
C LEU A 112 9.96 -5.50 7.76
N PRO A 113 9.20 -6.58 7.58
CA PRO A 113 9.61 -7.67 6.72
C PRO A 113 9.92 -7.17 5.30
N PRO A 114 10.95 -7.71 4.62
CA PRO A 114 11.23 -7.32 3.25
C PRO A 114 10.04 -7.70 2.34
N LEU A 115 9.78 -6.85 1.36
CA LEU A 115 8.77 -7.07 0.34
C LEU A 115 9.42 -7.37 -1.02
N PRO A 116 8.72 -8.10 -1.90
CA PRO A 116 9.02 -8.11 -3.33
C PRO A 116 8.95 -6.72 -3.93
N ASP A 117 9.63 -6.50 -5.05
CA ASP A 117 9.72 -5.20 -5.73
C ASP A 117 8.36 -4.63 -6.14
N GLU A 118 7.37 -5.50 -6.38
CA GLU A 118 6.01 -5.10 -6.81
C GLU A 118 5.12 -4.64 -5.65
N LEU A 119 5.58 -4.78 -4.39
CA LEU A 119 4.79 -4.50 -3.20
C LEU A 119 5.45 -3.43 -2.33
N ASN A 120 4.64 -2.47 -1.89
CA ASN A 120 5.06 -1.41 -0.99
C ASN A 120 4.19 -1.32 0.27
N TYR A 121 4.84 -1.02 1.39
CA TYR A 121 4.13 -0.52 2.57
C TYR A 121 3.82 0.96 2.38
N ARG A 122 2.60 1.39 2.71
CA ARG A 122 2.21 2.80 2.71
C ARG A 122 1.29 3.12 3.89
N PHE A 123 1.26 4.38 4.29
CA PHE A 123 0.25 4.90 5.20
C PHE A 123 -0.87 5.60 4.46
N VAL A 124 -2.11 5.22 4.69
CA VAL A 124 -3.25 6.04 4.27
C VAL A 124 -3.93 6.50 5.54
N GLY A 125 -3.66 7.75 5.91
CA GLY A 125 -3.99 8.24 7.23
C GLY A 125 -3.28 7.46 8.33
N ARG A 126 -4.06 7.01 9.32
CA ARG A 126 -3.56 6.15 10.40
C ARG A 126 -3.52 4.66 10.08
N HIS A 127 -3.78 4.27 8.84
CA HIS A 127 -3.85 2.88 8.41
C HIS A 127 -2.58 2.49 7.66
N LEU A 128 -2.03 1.32 7.99
CA LEU A 128 -0.97 0.72 7.18
C LEU A 128 -1.63 -0.08 6.06
N ILE A 129 -1.21 0.12 4.82
CA ILE A 129 -1.64 -0.67 3.68
C ILE A 129 -0.45 -1.41 3.06
N LEU A 130 -0.76 -2.51 2.39
CA LEU A 130 0.11 -3.19 1.44
C LEU A 130 -0.42 -2.83 0.04
N HIS A 131 0.39 -2.12 -0.73
CA HIS A 131 0.08 -1.60 -2.05
C HIS A 131 0.83 -2.40 -3.11
N ASP A 132 0.13 -2.84 -4.14
CA ASP A 132 0.73 -3.38 -5.36
C ASP A 132 0.99 -2.22 -6.32
N THR A 133 2.25 -1.92 -6.60
CA THR A 133 2.62 -0.71 -7.36
C THR A 133 2.25 -0.80 -8.82
N ASP A 134 2.33 -1.99 -9.40
CA ASP A 134 2.23 -2.15 -10.85
C ASP A 134 0.76 -2.31 -11.25
N ALA A 135 -0.08 -2.82 -10.34
CA ALA A 135 -1.53 -2.89 -10.49
C ALA A 135 -2.28 -1.71 -9.84
N ASP A 136 -1.60 -0.93 -9.01
CA ASP A 136 -2.17 0.17 -8.23
C ASP A 136 -3.39 -0.21 -7.38
N ILE A 137 -3.28 -1.32 -6.63
CA ILE A 137 -4.35 -1.85 -5.77
C ILE A 137 -3.90 -2.08 -4.33
N ILE A 138 -4.87 -2.04 -3.42
CA ILE A 138 -4.68 -2.41 -2.01
C ILE A 138 -4.75 -3.94 -1.87
N VAL A 139 -3.64 -4.56 -1.51
CA VAL A 139 -3.52 -6.02 -1.32
C VAL A 139 -4.05 -6.45 0.05
N ASP A 140 -3.70 -5.71 1.09
CA ASP A 140 -4.16 -5.91 2.47
C ASP A 140 -3.93 -4.64 3.30
N PHE A 141 -4.51 -4.53 4.50
CA PHE A 141 -4.32 -3.37 5.39
C PHE A 141 -4.57 -3.65 6.87
N ILE A 142 -3.97 -2.82 7.72
CA ILE A 142 -4.19 -2.78 9.17
C ILE A 142 -4.70 -1.40 9.56
N LEU A 143 -5.88 -1.35 10.17
CA LEU A 143 -6.47 -0.10 10.62
C LEU A 143 -5.84 0.41 11.93
N ASN A 144 -5.70 1.74 12.04
CA ASN A 144 -5.41 2.49 13.27
C ASN A 144 -4.14 1.99 13.96
N VAL A 145 -3.04 2.01 13.21
CA VAL A 145 -1.72 1.58 13.68
C VAL A 145 -0.79 2.75 13.98
N ALA A 146 -1.03 3.91 13.37
CA ALA A 146 -0.39 5.16 13.75
C ALA A 146 -1.27 5.94 14.76
N PRO A 147 -0.65 6.68 15.70
CA PRO A 147 -1.35 7.52 16.67
C PRO A 147 -1.99 8.74 16.03
#